data_AF-A0A931RKJ8-F1
#
_entry.id   AF-A0A931RKJ8-F1
#
_cell.length_a   1.000
_cell.length_b   1.000
_cell.length_c   1.000
_cell.angle_alpha   90.00
_cell.angle_beta   90.00
_cell.angle_gamma   90.00
#
_symmetry.space_group_name_H-M   'P 1'
#
loop_
_entity.id
_entity.type
_entity.pdbx_description
1 polymer ?
#
loop_
_entity_poly.entity_id
_entity_poly.type
_entity_poly.pdbx_seq_one_letter_code
_entity_poly.pdbx_strand_id
1 'polypeptide(L)'
;MLSSLVIHNRIRTTEAKAKAIKRTADKIVTLAKRNSHRLISSYLSQEAIKKFTLEIVPRFAGRQGGYTRIIRLEKRLSDNARMVLMEWVEESSKFKVQSSKLDEKKEEQEVEKKPEIETKKKKNIPTKKSPTARKSQEVKKEKAK
;
A
#
# COMPACT_ATOMS: atom_id res chain seq x y z
N MET A 1 14.29 -3.93 -21.02
CA MET A 1 13.54 -3.55 -19.81
C MET A 1 13.05 -4.76 -18.99
N LEU A 2 12.32 -5.73 -19.55
CA LEU A 2 11.93 -6.93 -18.79
C LEU A 2 13.17 -7.74 -18.33
N SER A 3 14.16 -7.91 -19.20
CA SER A 3 15.48 -8.46 -18.82
C SER A 3 16.16 -7.68 -17.69
N SER A 4 15.98 -6.34 -17.65
CA SER A 4 16.53 -5.47 -16.61
C SER A 4 15.87 -5.70 -15.25
N LEU A 5 14.56 -5.98 -15.21
CA LEU A 5 13.85 -6.39 -13.99
C LEU A 5 14.31 -7.77 -13.49
N VAL A 6 14.67 -8.68 -14.41
CA VAL A 6 15.26 -9.99 -14.07
C VAL A 6 16.69 -9.86 -13.53
N ILE A 7 17.55 -9.09 -14.19
CA ILE A 7 18.97 -8.96 -13.83
C ILE A 7 19.14 -8.27 -12.47
N HIS A 8 18.44 -7.16 -12.25
CA HIS A 8 18.59 -6.31 -11.06
C HIS A 8 17.56 -6.56 -9.94
N ASN A 9 16.64 -7.52 -10.12
CA ASN A 9 15.48 -7.83 -9.26
C ASN A 9 14.44 -6.69 -9.04
N ARG A 10 14.84 -5.43 -9.21
CA ARG A 10 14.02 -4.21 -9.08
C ARG A 10 14.46 -3.14 -10.08
N ILE A 11 13.51 -2.35 -10.60
CA ILE A 11 13.78 -1.22 -11.51
C ILE A 11 12.91 0.00 -11.19
N ARG A 12 13.48 1.21 -11.26
CA ARG A 12 12.75 2.49 -11.20
C ARG A 12 12.29 2.89 -12.60
N THR A 13 11.01 3.17 -12.79
CA THR A 13 10.42 3.46 -14.11
C THR A 13 9.13 4.30 -13.99
N THR A 14 8.42 4.57 -15.08
CA THR A 14 7.12 5.29 -15.04
C THR A 14 5.93 4.34 -14.79
N GLU A 15 4.87 4.82 -14.15
CA GLU A 15 3.67 4.04 -13.80
C GLU A 15 3.08 3.31 -15.05
N ALA A 16 3.09 3.97 -16.22
CA ALA A 16 2.63 3.39 -17.47
C ALA A 16 3.50 2.21 -17.96
N LYS A 17 4.84 2.36 -17.94
CA LYS A 17 5.76 1.30 -18.39
C LYS A 17 5.71 0.08 -17.48
N ALA A 18 5.57 0.27 -16.16
CA ALA A 18 5.39 -0.83 -15.21
C ALA A 18 4.06 -1.58 -15.42
N LYS A 19 2.95 -0.85 -15.61
CA LYS A 19 1.63 -1.46 -15.90
C LYS A 19 1.64 -2.30 -17.19
N ALA A 20 2.26 -1.80 -18.26
CA ALA A 20 2.39 -2.55 -19.50
C ALA A 20 3.21 -3.84 -19.32
N ILE A 21 4.35 -3.77 -18.60
CA ILE A 21 5.25 -4.91 -18.42
C ILE A 21 4.70 -5.95 -17.44
N LYS A 22 3.86 -5.57 -16.46
CA LYS A 22 3.27 -6.50 -15.48
C LYS A 22 2.64 -7.73 -16.14
N ARG A 23 1.78 -7.54 -17.17
CA ARG A 23 1.12 -8.65 -17.88
C ARG A 23 2.12 -9.61 -18.54
N THR A 24 3.21 -9.09 -19.08
CA THR A 24 4.28 -9.89 -19.70
C THR A 24 5.12 -10.60 -18.64
N ALA A 25 5.44 -9.94 -17.52
CA ALA A 25 6.13 -10.54 -16.38
C ALA A 25 5.33 -11.72 -15.80
N ASP A 26 4.04 -11.55 -15.56
CA ASP A 26 3.17 -12.61 -15.06
C ASP A 26 3.04 -13.78 -16.06
N LYS A 27 3.06 -13.50 -17.38
CA LYS A 27 3.11 -14.52 -18.44
C LYS A 27 4.42 -15.31 -18.42
N ILE A 28 5.59 -14.66 -18.36
CA ILE A 28 6.88 -15.39 -18.44
C ILE A 28 7.14 -16.28 -17.22
N VAL A 29 6.73 -15.88 -16.00
CA VAL A 29 6.83 -16.77 -14.82
C VAL A 29 5.95 -18.01 -15.01
N THR A 30 4.73 -17.81 -15.53
CA THR A 30 3.79 -18.91 -15.81
C THR A 30 4.29 -19.87 -16.90
N LEU A 31 5.02 -19.37 -17.91
CA LEU A 31 5.69 -20.20 -18.92
C LEU A 31 6.92 -20.93 -18.36
N ALA A 32 7.69 -20.31 -17.47
CA ALA A 32 8.86 -20.92 -16.86
C ALA A 32 8.52 -22.05 -15.90
N LYS A 33 7.43 -21.92 -15.12
CA LYS A 33 6.85 -23.02 -14.35
C LYS A 33 6.43 -24.23 -15.19
N ARG A 34 6.23 -24.03 -16.50
CA ARG A 34 5.92 -25.08 -17.50
C ARG A 34 7.15 -25.44 -18.35
N ASN A 35 8.36 -25.19 -17.84
CA ASN A 35 9.66 -25.47 -18.46
C ASN A 35 9.82 -24.97 -19.92
N SER A 36 9.04 -23.97 -20.34
CA SER A 36 8.84 -23.62 -21.74
C SER A 36 9.91 -22.66 -22.29
N HIS A 37 11.20 -22.99 -22.12
CA HIS A 37 12.34 -22.10 -22.39
C HIS A 37 12.34 -21.46 -23.78
N ARG A 38 11.95 -22.20 -24.84
CA ARG A 38 11.84 -21.68 -26.23
C ARG A 38 10.87 -20.51 -26.38
N LEU A 39 9.86 -20.40 -25.52
CA LEU A 39 8.92 -19.26 -25.52
C LEU A 39 9.43 -18.07 -24.69
N ILE A 40 10.36 -18.31 -23.77
CA ILE A 40 10.92 -17.29 -22.86
C ILE A 40 12.06 -16.53 -23.54
N SER A 41 12.81 -17.16 -24.43
CA SER A 41 13.87 -16.51 -25.23
C SER A 41 13.37 -15.42 -26.19
N SER A 42 12.07 -15.37 -26.48
CA SER A 42 11.45 -14.24 -27.20
C SER A 42 11.24 -12.99 -26.33
N TYR A 43 11.41 -13.10 -25.00
CA TYR A 43 11.14 -12.03 -24.03
C TYR A 43 12.36 -11.61 -23.19
N LEU A 44 13.41 -12.45 -23.10
CA LEU A 44 14.58 -12.26 -22.25
C LEU A 44 15.89 -12.53 -23.01
N SER A 45 16.97 -11.85 -22.62
CA SER A 45 18.33 -12.16 -23.06
C SER A 45 18.84 -13.45 -22.41
N GLN A 46 19.78 -14.16 -23.04
CA GLN A 46 20.27 -15.47 -22.57
C GLN A 46 20.80 -15.45 -21.13
N GLU A 47 21.53 -14.40 -20.75
CA GLU A 47 21.95 -14.12 -19.37
C GLU A 47 20.77 -14.04 -18.40
N ALA A 48 19.76 -13.25 -18.75
CA ALA A 48 18.54 -13.10 -17.95
C ALA A 48 17.75 -14.42 -17.85
N ILE A 49 17.71 -15.27 -18.90
CA ILE A 49 17.05 -16.58 -18.84
C ILE A 49 17.69 -17.49 -17.78
N LYS A 50 19.04 -17.52 -17.71
CA LYS A 50 19.78 -18.31 -16.71
C LYS A 50 19.38 -17.88 -15.29
N LYS A 51 19.53 -16.60 -14.98
CA LYS A 51 19.14 -16.02 -13.67
C LYS A 51 17.67 -16.21 -13.34
N PHE A 52 16.77 -15.95 -14.30
CA PHE A 52 15.33 -16.11 -14.11
C PHE A 52 14.95 -17.54 -13.73
N THR A 53 15.50 -18.52 -14.46
CA THR A 53 15.21 -19.95 -14.25
C THR A 53 15.77 -20.46 -12.93
N LEU A 54 17.00 -20.07 -12.57
CA LEU A 54 17.71 -20.59 -11.39
C LEU A 54 17.29 -19.88 -10.09
N GLU A 55 17.18 -18.55 -10.10
CA GLU A 55 16.92 -17.76 -8.88
C GLU A 55 15.45 -17.38 -8.69
N ILE A 56 14.75 -16.99 -9.76
CA ILE A 56 13.47 -16.25 -9.62
C ILE A 56 12.27 -17.20 -9.69
N VAL A 57 12.27 -18.15 -10.61
CA VAL A 57 11.14 -19.07 -10.84
C VAL A 57 10.89 -20.02 -9.66
N PRO A 58 11.91 -20.62 -8.98
CA PRO A 58 11.69 -21.49 -7.83
C PRO A 58 11.02 -20.77 -6.65
N ARG A 59 11.41 -19.52 -6.38
CA ARG A 59 10.83 -18.66 -5.33
C ARG A 59 9.32 -18.45 -5.50
N PHE A 60 8.79 -18.67 -6.70
CA PHE A 60 7.39 -18.49 -7.01
C PHE A 60 6.58 -19.78 -7.10
N ALA A 61 7.16 -20.97 -6.88
CA ALA A 61 6.53 -22.26 -7.12
C ALA A 61 5.05 -22.34 -6.65
N GLY A 62 4.79 -22.09 -5.36
CA GLY A 62 3.43 -22.15 -4.77
C GLY A 62 2.49 -20.98 -5.13
N ARG A 63 2.99 -19.87 -5.68
CA ARG A 63 2.21 -18.66 -5.95
C ARG A 63 1.45 -18.74 -7.28
N GLN A 64 0.13 -18.56 -7.27
CA GLN A 64 -0.70 -18.53 -8.49
C GLN A 64 -0.91 -17.11 -9.02
N GLY A 65 0.15 -16.50 -9.58
CA GLY A 65 0.09 -15.16 -10.18
C GLY A 65 0.43 -14.00 -9.24
N GLY A 66 0.45 -12.79 -9.78
CA GLY A 66 0.83 -11.58 -9.02
C GLY A 66 2.28 -11.63 -8.56
N TYR A 67 3.21 -11.89 -9.48
CA TYR A 67 4.63 -12.12 -9.16
C TYR A 67 5.43 -10.81 -9.05
N THR A 68 4.85 -9.68 -9.47
CA THR A 68 5.51 -8.35 -9.41
C THR A 68 4.72 -7.35 -8.59
N ARG A 69 5.42 -6.58 -7.75
CA ARG A 69 4.89 -5.44 -6.98
C ARG A 69 5.24 -4.15 -7.73
N ILE A 70 4.36 -3.15 -7.61
CA ILE A 70 4.59 -1.78 -8.11
C ILE A 70 4.37 -0.83 -6.94
N ILE A 71 5.45 -0.25 -6.42
CA ILE A 71 5.45 0.74 -5.35
C ILE A 71 5.47 2.13 -6.00
N ARG A 72 4.57 3.03 -5.60
CA ARG A 72 4.56 4.41 -6.11
C ARG A 72 5.70 5.22 -5.48
N LEU A 73 6.35 6.03 -6.29
CA LEU A 73 7.36 6.98 -5.87
C LEU A 73 6.87 8.41 -6.14
N GLU A 74 7.64 9.39 -5.70
CA GLU A 74 7.50 10.76 -6.14
C GLU A 74 7.57 10.88 -7.67
N LYS A 75 6.93 11.92 -8.21
CA LYS A 75 7.00 12.25 -9.64
C LYS A 75 8.40 12.73 -10.01
N ARG A 76 8.78 12.61 -11.29
CA ARG A 76 10.04 13.18 -11.80
C ARG A 76 9.88 14.70 -11.99
N LEU A 77 10.89 15.46 -11.57
CA LEU A 77 10.89 16.93 -11.59
C LEU A 77 10.76 17.54 -13.00
N SER A 78 11.39 16.93 -14.03
CA SER A 78 11.50 17.51 -15.38
C SER A 78 10.24 17.40 -16.24
N ASP A 79 9.40 16.40 -16.00
CA ASP A 79 8.24 16.06 -16.86
C ASP A 79 6.97 15.76 -16.03
N ASN A 80 7.02 15.95 -14.71
CA ASN A 80 5.95 15.63 -13.75
C ASN A 80 5.49 14.15 -13.81
N ALA A 81 6.27 13.25 -14.43
CA ALA A 81 5.85 11.88 -14.70
C ALA A 81 5.82 11.05 -13.41
N ARG A 82 4.73 10.31 -13.20
CA ARG A 82 4.58 9.41 -12.05
C ARG A 82 5.59 8.27 -12.12
N MET A 83 6.58 8.27 -11.24
CA MET A 83 7.56 7.21 -11.13
C MET A 83 7.08 6.10 -10.18
N VAL A 84 7.58 4.90 -10.39
CA VAL A 84 7.34 3.71 -9.58
C VAL A 84 8.62 2.89 -9.44
N LEU A 85 8.74 2.16 -8.35
CA LEU A 85 9.66 1.03 -8.22
C LEU A 85 8.86 -0.24 -8.58
N MET A 86 9.35 -1.01 -9.54
CA MET A 86 8.79 -2.32 -9.90
C MET A 86 9.79 -3.40 -9.47
N GLU A 87 9.31 -4.41 -8.76
CA GLU A 87 10.13 -5.46 -8.13
C GLU A 87 9.42 -6.82 -8.18
N TRP A 88 10.17 -7.90 -8.05
CA TRP A 88 9.59 -9.22 -7.79
C TRP A 88 9.03 -9.30 -6.37
N VAL A 89 7.88 -9.96 -6.19
CA VAL A 89 7.32 -10.19 -4.86
C VAL A 89 8.16 -11.22 -4.12
N GLU A 90 8.81 -10.81 -3.05
CA GLU A 90 9.49 -11.74 -2.16
C GLU A 90 8.49 -12.31 -1.15
N GLU A 91 8.57 -13.61 -0.86
CA GLU A 91 7.87 -14.18 0.28
C GLU A 91 8.62 -13.80 1.55
N SER A 92 8.20 -12.68 2.14
CA SER A 92 8.65 -12.25 3.46
C SER A 92 8.44 -13.38 4.45
N SER A 93 9.54 -13.91 5.02
CA SER A 93 9.50 -14.85 6.13
C SER A 93 8.59 -14.28 7.23
N LYS A 94 7.72 -15.14 7.77
CA LYS A 94 6.60 -14.70 8.61
C LYS A 94 7.11 -14.06 9.90
N PHE A 95 7.15 -12.73 9.94
CA PHE A 95 7.28 -11.99 11.19
C PHE A 95 6.07 -12.32 12.09
N LYS A 96 6.25 -13.26 13.01
CA LYS A 96 5.29 -13.55 14.09
C LYS A 96 5.24 -12.33 15.01
N VAL A 97 4.35 -11.38 14.72
CA VAL A 97 3.93 -10.38 15.69
C VAL A 97 3.27 -11.13 16.84
N GLN A 98 3.95 -11.20 17.98
CA GLN A 98 3.40 -11.83 19.19
C GLN A 98 2.43 -10.86 19.86
N SER A 99 1.19 -10.82 19.36
CA SER A 99 0.09 -10.10 19.99
C SER A 99 -0.42 -10.87 21.22
N SER A 100 0.41 -10.94 22.25
CA SER A 100 0.12 -11.66 23.50
C SER A 100 -0.22 -10.70 24.65
N LYS A 101 -1.52 -10.52 24.87
CA LYS A 101 -2.16 -10.27 26.17
C LYS A 101 -1.55 -9.18 27.08
N LEU A 102 -2.13 -7.98 27.05
CA LEU A 102 -2.14 -7.05 28.17
C LEU A 102 -3.54 -6.43 28.34
N ASP A 103 -4.50 -7.28 28.66
CA ASP A 103 -5.82 -6.92 29.18
C ASP A 103 -6.25 -7.97 30.21
N GLU A 104 -7.14 -7.55 31.11
CA GLU A 104 -7.70 -8.30 32.26
C GLU A 104 -6.75 -8.65 33.44
N LYS A 105 -6.77 -7.72 34.42
CA LYS A 105 -7.35 -7.94 35.76
C LYS A 105 -6.40 -8.23 36.94
N LYS A 106 -6.15 -7.16 37.71
CA LYS A 106 -6.47 -7.17 39.16
C LYS A 106 -6.83 -5.77 39.67
N GLU A 107 -7.97 -5.66 40.35
CA GLU A 107 -8.36 -4.51 41.19
C GLU A 107 -8.09 -4.86 42.67
N GLU A 108 -8.34 -3.90 43.57
CA GLU A 108 -8.38 -4.03 45.05
C GLU A 108 -7.05 -4.30 45.79
N GLN A 109 -6.68 -3.59 46.88
CA GLN A 109 -7.08 -2.28 47.48
C GLN A 109 -5.77 -1.40 47.59
N GLU A 110 -5.51 -0.38 48.43
CA GLU A 110 -6.14 0.39 49.53
C GLU A 110 -5.46 1.80 49.58
N VAL A 111 -6.15 2.94 49.50
CA VAL A 111 -6.63 3.92 50.54
C VAL A 111 -5.55 4.61 51.43
N GLU A 112 -5.79 5.90 51.74
CA GLU A 112 -4.97 6.88 52.52
C GLU A 112 -3.73 7.48 51.79
N LYS A 113 -3.40 8.78 51.90
CA LYS A 113 -3.95 9.92 52.69
C LYS A 113 -3.75 11.27 51.96
N LYS A 114 -4.58 12.28 52.28
CA LYS A 114 -4.48 13.72 51.88
C LYS A 114 -4.28 14.57 53.16
N PRO A 115 -3.62 15.75 53.16
CA PRO A 115 -4.09 17.02 52.53
C PRO A 115 -3.00 17.67 51.61
N GLU A 116 -3.17 18.69 50.76
CA GLU A 116 -4.09 19.85 50.61
C GLU A 116 -3.67 21.18 51.28
N ILE A 117 -3.16 22.13 50.46
CA ILE A 117 -3.35 23.63 50.44
C ILE A 117 -3.04 24.05 48.97
N GLU A 118 -3.97 24.55 48.13
CA GLU A 118 -4.47 25.93 47.93
C GLU A 118 -3.38 27.01 47.58
N THR A 119 -3.57 28.06 46.75
CA THR A 119 -4.73 28.60 45.98
C THR A 119 -4.31 29.54 44.82
N LYS A 120 -5.30 29.91 43.96
CA LYS A 120 -5.35 31.07 42.99
C LYS A 120 -4.60 30.88 41.65
N LYS A 121 -5.11 31.35 40.49
CA LYS A 121 -6.44 31.94 40.13
C LYS A 121 -6.71 31.82 38.60
N LYS A 122 -7.96 31.44 38.24
CA LYS A 122 -8.90 32.04 37.24
C LYS A 122 -8.30 32.95 36.13
N LYS A 123 -8.73 32.95 34.85
CA LYS A 123 -10.06 32.70 34.19
C LYS A 123 -9.85 32.78 32.64
N ASN A 124 -10.76 32.50 31.69
CA ASN A 124 -12.14 31.98 31.64
C ASN A 124 -12.43 31.40 30.23
N ILE A 125 -13.41 30.49 30.07
CA ILE A 125 -14.00 30.13 28.76
C ILE A 125 -15.53 30.26 28.87
N PRO A 126 -16.23 30.92 27.90
CA PRO A 126 -17.69 30.92 27.83
C PRO A 126 -18.22 29.98 26.74
N THR A 127 -19.10 29.03 27.11
CA THR A 127 -19.92 28.23 26.17
C THR A 127 -21.41 28.43 26.42
N LYS A 128 -22.19 28.65 25.35
CA LYS A 128 -23.66 28.52 25.23
C LYS A 128 -23.96 28.54 23.72
N LYS A 129 -24.44 27.45 23.11
CA LYS A 129 -25.81 26.88 23.09
C LYS A 129 -26.79 27.62 22.16
N SER A 130 -27.60 26.84 21.45
CA SER A 130 -28.41 27.18 20.27
C SER A 130 -29.86 27.58 20.58
N PRO A 131 -30.49 28.30 19.63
CA PRO A 131 -31.82 27.97 19.08
C PRO A 131 -31.86 28.16 17.53
N THR A 132 -32.93 27.95 16.74
CA THR A 132 -34.05 26.96 16.69
C THR A 132 -34.68 27.07 15.28
N ALA A 133 -35.25 25.99 14.72
CA ALA A 133 -35.68 25.93 13.30
C ALA A 133 -37.16 26.28 13.01
N ARG A 134 -37.41 26.99 11.89
CA ARG A 134 -38.65 27.13 11.06
C ARG A 134 -38.32 28.09 9.89
N LYS A 135 -38.96 28.17 8.70
CA LYS A 135 -39.77 27.33 7.78
C LYS A 135 -40.84 28.23 7.07
N SER A 136 -40.51 28.73 5.88
CA SER A 136 -41.42 29.24 4.81
C SER A 136 -40.52 29.71 3.66
N GLN A 137 -40.52 29.25 2.39
CA GLN A 137 -41.56 28.88 1.41
C GLN A 137 -42.41 30.03 0.86
N GLU A 138 -42.50 30.02 -0.48
CA GLU A 138 -43.47 30.66 -1.39
C GLU A 138 -43.27 32.14 -1.83
N VAL A 139 -42.84 32.29 -3.09
CA VAL A 139 -43.36 33.28 -4.06
C VAL A 139 -43.72 32.52 -5.34
N LYS A 140 -44.75 32.96 -6.07
CA LYS A 140 -45.43 32.20 -7.14
C LYS A 140 -45.15 32.75 -8.55
N LYS A 141 -45.19 31.84 -9.53
CA LYS A 141 -45.62 32.00 -10.94
C LYS A 141 -45.05 33.16 -11.78
N GLU A 142 -44.63 32.81 -13.00
CA GLU A 142 -45.26 33.41 -14.18
C GLU A 142 -45.44 32.37 -15.32
N LYS A 143 -46.38 32.61 -16.24
CA LYS A 143 -46.77 31.69 -17.31
C LYS A 143 -47.40 32.45 -18.49
N ALA A 144 -46.68 32.54 -19.62
CA ALA A 144 -47.20 32.76 -20.97
C ALA A 144 -46.15 32.13 -21.92
N LYS A 145 -46.47 31.12 -22.73
CA LYS A 145 -47.40 31.07 -23.88
C LYS A 145 -46.75 31.61 -25.14
#